data_AF-A0A9E6EAU6-F1
#
_entry.id   AF-A0A9E6EAU6-F1
#
_cell.length_a   1.000
_cell.length_b   1.000
_cell.length_c   1.000
_cell.angle_alpha   90.00
_cell.angle_beta   90.00
_cell.angle_gamma   90.00
#
_symmetry.space_group_name_H-M   'P 1'
#
loop_
_entity.id
_entity.type
_entity.pdbx_description
1 polymer ?
#
loop_
_entity_poly.entity_id
_entity_poly.type
_entity_poly.pdbx_seq_one_letter_code
_entity_poly.pdbx_strand_id
1 'polypeptide(L)'
;MKTISHLFFGLMITLMLASVWGCENAPENSRNIVLSTGEKVGKEAVQGSIAEFSKAIRNDPKFAKAYAGRGAVKLATGDKAGAIADFTNAIELDPKSAGSYTGRGTAKIGAGDLPGAVGDFIHAAKVMVSAMFSSSEEKSNP
;
A
#
# COMPACT_ATOMS: atom_id res chain seq x y z
N MET A 1 -64.72 -34.52 6.61
CA MET A 1 -63.50 -34.33 7.44
C MET A 1 -62.25 -34.58 6.58
N LYS A 2 -61.79 -33.61 5.76
CA LYS A 2 -60.58 -33.78 4.91
C LYS A 2 -59.71 -32.50 4.78
N THR A 3 -59.95 -31.46 5.58
CA THR A 3 -59.28 -30.14 5.41
C THR A 3 -58.19 -29.84 6.45
N ILE A 4 -58.11 -30.61 7.55
CA ILE A 4 -57.20 -30.30 8.66
C ILE A 4 -55.75 -30.75 8.36
N SER A 5 -55.54 -31.76 7.52
CA SER A 5 -54.19 -32.29 7.23
C SER A 5 -53.29 -31.33 6.44
N HIS A 6 -53.85 -30.44 5.62
CA HIS A 6 -53.06 -29.47 4.85
C HIS A 6 -52.58 -28.28 5.70
N LEU A 7 -53.33 -27.93 6.75
CA LEU A 7 -52.98 -26.81 7.64
C LEU A 7 -51.76 -27.13 8.52
N PHE A 8 -51.59 -28.39 8.91
CA PHE A 8 -50.44 -28.86 9.69
C PHE A 8 -49.14 -28.89 8.87
N PHE A 9 -49.22 -29.19 7.58
CA PHE A 9 -48.04 -29.24 6.71
C PHE A 9 -47.45 -27.84 6.43
N GLY A 10 -48.31 -26.83 6.29
CA GLY A 10 -47.88 -25.44 6.08
C GLY A 10 -47.14 -24.85 7.29
N LEU A 11 -47.65 -25.10 8.51
CA LEU A 11 -47.06 -24.58 9.76
C LEU A 11 -45.67 -25.17 10.03
N MET A 12 -45.43 -26.43 9.64
CA MET A 12 -44.14 -27.08 9.80
C MET A 12 -43.06 -26.52 8.87
N ILE A 13 -43.43 -26.18 7.62
CA ILE A 13 -42.49 -25.57 6.67
C ILE A 13 -42.07 -24.16 7.12
N THR A 14 -43.00 -23.36 7.65
CA THR A 14 -42.68 -22.02 8.18
C THR A 14 -41.78 -22.08 9.43
N LEU A 15 -41.96 -23.07 10.30
CA LEU A 15 -41.08 -23.27 11.47
C LEU A 15 -39.68 -23.77 11.08
N MET A 16 -39.59 -24.58 10.01
CA MET A 16 -38.31 -24.99 9.44
C MET A 16 -37.54 -23.81 8.83
N LEU A 17 -38.22 -22.90 8.10
CA LEU A 17 -37.58 -21.74 7.49
C LEU A 17 -37.15 -20.67 8.51
N ALA A 18 -37.87 -20.51 9.62
CA ALA A 18 -37.47 -19.62 10.71
C ALA A 18 -36.15 -20.07 11.39
N SER A 19 -35.90 -21.38 11.39
CA SER A 19 -34.65 -21.97 11.93
C SER A 19 -33.45 -21.75 10.99
N VAL A 20 -33.72 -21.59 9.68
CA VAL A 20 -32.70 -21.30 8.67
C VAL A 20 -32.33 -19.82 8.65
N TRP A 21 -33.31 -18.92 8.80
CA TRP A 21 -33.06 -17.47 8.81
C TRP A 21 -32.45 -16.94 10.12
N GLY A 22 -32.39 -17.77 11.17
CA GLY A 22 -31.79 -17.44 12.46
C GLY A 22 -30.29 -17.75 12.60
N CYS A 23 -29.65 -18.42 11.61
CA CYS A 23 -28.26 -18.89 11.73
C CYS A 23 -27.25 -18.21 10.79
N GLU A 24 -27.66 -17.28 9.93
CA GLU A 24 -26.73 -16.65 8.97
C GLU A 24 -25.89 -15.50 9.59
N ASN A 25 -26.19 -15.08 10.82
CA ASN A 25 -25.36 -14.16 11.59
C ASN A 25 -24.86 -14.84 12.87
N ALA A 26 -23.97 -15.83 12.72
CA ALA A 26 -23.16 -16.29 13.85
C ALA A 26 -22.29 -15.12 14.34
N PRO A 27 -22.19 -14.88 15.67
CA PRO A 27 -21.31 -13.83 16.18
C PRO A 27 -19.90 -14.12 15.71
N GLU A 28 -19.32 -13.21 14.92
CA GLU A 28 -17.90 -13.32 14.56
C GLU A 28 -17.10 -13.54 15.84
N ASN A 29 -16.36 -14.65 15.89
CA ASN A 29 -15.40 -14.92 16.97
C ASN A 29 -14.57 -13.66 17.23
N SER A 30 -14.38 -13.28 18.49
CA SER A 30 -13.59 -12.10 18.89
C SER A 30 -12.22 -12.04 18.20
N ARG A 31 -11.60 -13.18 17.88
CA ARG A 31 -10.37 -13.25 17.08
C ARG A 31 -10.54 -12.75 15.64
N ASN A 32 -11.63 -13.11 14.97
CA ASN A 32 -11.91 -12.66 13.61
C ASN A 32 -12.23 -11.18 13.57
N ILE A 33 -12.95 -10.65 14.58
CA ILE A 33 -13.22 -9.23 14.73
C ILE A 33 -11.91 -8.45 14.92
N VAL A 34 -11.00 -8.90 15.80
CA VAL A 34 -9.72 -8.21 16.01
C VAL A 34 -8.83 -8.25 14.76
N LEU A 35 -8.82 -9.36 14.03
CA LEU A 35 -8.07 -9.47 12.77
C LEU A 35 -8.67 -8.61 11.66
N SER A 36 -10.00 -8.62 11.48
CA SER A 36 -10.70 -7.84 10.46
C SER A 36 -10.63 -6.34 10.75
N THR A 37 -10.76 -5.94 12.02
CA THR A 37 -10.59 -4.54 12.45
C THR A 37 -9.14 -4.08 12.28
N GLY A 38 -8.14 -4.89 12.62
CA GLY A 38 -6.73 -4.59 12.37
C GLY A 38 -6.41 -4.43 10.88
N GLU A 39 -6.91 -5.33 10.03
CA GLU A 39 -6.76 -5.23 8.57
C GLU A 39 -7.44 -3.97 8.02
N LYS A 40 -8.66 -3.68 8.49
CA LYS A 40 -9.42 -2.49 8.07
C LYS A 40 -8.70 -1.21 8.46
N VAL A 41 -8.25 -1.08 9.70
CA VAL A 41 -7.48 0.08 10.18
C VAL A 41 -6.18 0.22 9.40
N GLY A 42 -5.48 -0.89 9.11
CA GLY A 42 -4.28 -0.89 8.28
C GLY A 42 -4.54 -0.37 6.86
N LYS A 43 -5.63 -0.82 6.21
CA LYS A 43 -6.03 -0.32 4.89
C LYS A 43 -6.41 1.16 4.93
N GLU A 44 -7.17 1.60 5.93
CA GLU A 44 -7.57 3.02 6.07
C GLU A 44 -6.36 3.93 6.31
N ALA A 45 -5.40 3.50 7.13
CA ALA A 45 -4.15 4.24 7.36
C ALA A 45 -3.29 4.35 6.09
N VAL A 46 -3.21 3.28 5.30
CA VAL A 46 -2.52 3.28 4.00
C VAL A 46 -3.18 4.25 3.03
N GLN A 47 -4.51 4.16 2.89
CA GLN A 47 -5.25 5.03 1.97
C GLN A 47 -5.16 6.50 2.39
N GLY A 48 -5.25 6.78 3.69
CA GLY A 48 -5.03 8.10 4.25
C GLY A 48 -3.64 8.64 3.92
N SER A 49 -2.60 7.83 4.09
CA SER A 49 -1.22 8.22 3.77
C SER A 49 -1.03 8.54 2.28
N ILE A 50 -1.58 7.72 1.38
CA ILE A 50 -1.54 7.96 -0.07
C ILE A 50 -2.29 9.24 -0.43
N ALA A 51 -3.42 9.52 0.22
CA ALA A 51 -4.23 10.70 -0.01
C ALA A 51 -3.48 11.98 0.41
N GLU A 52 -2.82 11.98 1.56
CA GLU A 52 -2.03 13.11 2.05
C GLU A 52 -0.83 13.42 1.14
N PHE A 53 -0.08 12.40 0.71
CA PHE A 53 0.99 12.63 -0.27
C PHE A 53 0.45 13.13 -1.60
N SER A 54 -0.70 12.63 -2.06
CA SER A 54 -1.34 13.10 -3.28
C SER A 54 -1.82 14.54 -3.18
N LYS A 55 -2.26 14.98 -1.99
CA LYS A 55 -2.57 16.37 -1.71
C LYS A 55 -1.32 17.24 -1.72
N ALA A 56 -0.23 16.79 -1.10
CA ALA A 56 1.06 17.49 -1.15
C ALA A 56 1.54 17.67 -2.60
N ILE A 57 1.42 16.65 -3.44
CA ILE A 57 1.75 16.70 -4.87
C ILE A 57 0.85 17.68 -5.64
N ARG A 58 -0.45 17.74 -5.33
CA ARG A 58 -1.34 18.73 -5.97
C ARG A 58 -0.98 20.17 -5.59
N ASN A 59 -0.56 20.38 -4.34
CA ASN A 59 -0.18 21.70 -3.84
C ASN A 59 1.19 22.14 -4.38
N ASP A 60 2.15 21.23 -4.42
CA ASP A 60 3.47 21.44 -5.03
C ASP A 60 3.86 20.22 -5.88
N PRO A 61 3.61 20.29 -7.21
CA PRO A 61 3.96 19.22 -8.14
C PRO A 61 5.45 18.97 -8.28
N LYS A 62 6.31 19.87 -7.78
CA LYS A 62 7.77 19.73 -7.82
C LYS A 62 8.35 19.18 -6.52
N PHE A 63 7.51 18.85 -5.54
CA PHE A 63 7.96 18.33 -4.27
C PHE A 63 8.35 16.85 -4.35
N ALA A 64 9.60 16.59 -4.77
CA ALA A 64 10.16 15.25 -4.98
C ALA A 64 9.93 14.30 -3.78
N LYS A 65 10.06 14.80 -2.54
CA LYS A 65 9.87 14.01 -1.32
C LYS A 65 8.45 13.46 -1.17
N ALA A 66 7.42 14.16 -1.66
CA ALA A 66 6.05 13.65 -1.61
C ALA A 66 5.84 12.46 -2.56
N TYR A 67 6.45 12.50 -3.75
CA TYR A 67 6.45 11.34 -4.65
C TYR A 67 7.21 10.16 -4.02
N ALA A 68 8.40 10.38 -3.48
CA ALA A 68 9.17 9.32 -2.81
C ALA A 68 8.41 8.71 -1.62
N GLY A 69 7.74 9.55 -0.81
CA GLY A 69 6.90 9.11 0.30
C GLY A 69 5.71 8.27 -0.15
N ARG A 70 4.99 8.70 -1.20
CA ARG A 70 3.89 7.93 -1.79
C ARG A 70 4.36 6.60 -2.36
N GLY A 71 5.50 6.60 -3.05
CA GLY A 71 6.13 5.40 -3.59
C GLY A 71 6.50 4.39 -2.51
N ALA A 72 7.01 4.84 -1.36
CA ALA A 72 7.34 3.98 -0.23
C ALA A 72 6.09 3.30 0.36
N VAL A 73 4.98 4.03 0.52
CA VAL A 73 3.71 3.47 1.02
C VAL A 73 3.14 2.44 0.03
N LYS A 74 3.18 2.73 -1.27
CA LYS A 74 2.76 1.79 -2.32
C LYS A 74 3.61 0.53 -2.34
N LEU A 75 4.93 0.68 -2.18
CA LEU A 75 5.84 -0.45 -2.07
C LEU A 75 5.53 -1.33 -0.87
N ALA A 76 5.30 -0.73 0.30
CA ALA A 76 4.95 -1.44 1.53
C ALA A 76 3.61 -2.20 1.42
N THR A 77 2.71 -1.75 0.54
CA THR A 77 1.42 -2.37 0.29
C THR A 77 1.37 -3.27 -0.94
N GLY A 78 2.53 -3.48 -1.59
CA GLY A 78 2.68 -4.41 -2.70
C GLY A 78 2.39 -3.83 -4.08
N ASP A 79 1.97 -2.57 -4.19
CA ASP A 79 1.84 -1.85 -5.45
C ASP A 79 3.23 -1.43 -5.99
N LYS A 80 3.94 -2.43 -6.50
CA LYS A 80 5.30 -2.27 -7.04
C LYS A 80 5.32 -1.35 -8.26
N ALA A 81 4.33 -1.48 -9.16
CA ALA A 81 4.26 -0.68 -10.37
C ALA A 81 4.02 0.80 -10.05
N GLY A 82 3.06 1.10 -9.16
CA GLY A 82 2.81 2.45 -8.69
C GLY A 82 3.98 3.03 -7.90
N ALA A 83 4.70 2.21 -7.12
CA ALA A 83 5.91 2.62 -6.43
C ALA A 83 7.04 3.00 -7.42
N ILE A 84 7.27 2.20 -8.46
CA ILE A 84 8.28 2.49 -9.50
C ILE A 84 7.96 3.82 -10.19
N ALA A 85 6.69 4.06 -10.53
CA ALA A 85 6.27 5.31 -11.15
C ALA A 85 6.52 6.52 -10.22
N ASP A 86 6.13 6.42 -8.95
CA ASP A 86 6.34 7.50 -7.98
C ASP A 86 7.81 7.78 -7.70
N PHE A 87 8.65 6.74 -7.53
CA PHE A 87 10.09 6.95 -7.39
C PHE A 87 10.73 7.50 -8.66
N THR A 88 10.21 7.16 -9.85
CA THR A 88 10.72 7.73 -11.12
C THR A 88 10.43 9.23 -11.18
N ASN A 89 9.21 9.67 -10.86
CA ASN A 89 8.89 11.10 -10.74
C ASN A 89 9.78 11.80 -9.69
N ALA A 90 10.03 11.16 -8.55
CA ALA A 90 10.91 11.71 -7.53
C ALA A 90 12.36 11.90 -8.03
N ILE A 91 12.87 10.94 -8.83
CA ILE A 91 14.22 11.00 -9.43
C ILE A 91 14.30 12.08 -10.52
N GLU A 92 13.25 12.26 -11.33
CA GLU A 92 13.20 13.32 -12.33
C GLU A 92 13.24 14.71 -11.70
N LEU A 93 12.59 14.88 -10.54
CA LEU A 93 12.57 16.13 -9.78
C LEU A 93 13.85 16.35 -8.96
N ASP A 94 14.40 15.30 -8.37
CA ASP A 94 15.65 15.33 -7.61
C ASP A 94 16.58 14.17 -8.02
N PRO A 95 17.41 14.37 -9.05
CA PRO A 95 18.34 13.35 -9.54
C PRO A 95 19.46 13.02 -8.54
N LYS A 96 19.60 13.78 -7.45
CA LYS A 96 20.59 13.53 -6.39
C LYS A 96 19.98 12.80 -5.19
N SER A 97 18.75 12.33 -5.30
CA SER A 97 18.08 11.57 -4.26
C SER A 97 18.49 10.10 -4.25
N ALA A 98 19.56 9.77 -3.51
CA ALA A 98 19.98 8.37 -3.33
C ALA A 98 18.84 7.47 -2.78
N GLY A 99 18.02 8.02 -1.88
CA GLY A 99 16.86 7.31 -1.33
C GLY A 99 15.82 6.93 -2.38
N SER A 100 15.57 7.80 -3.38
CA SER A 100 14.60 7.52 -4.44
C SER A 100 15.09 6.43 -5.40
N TYR A 101 16.39 6.40 -5.71
CA TYR A 101 16.98 5.29 -6.47
C TYR A 101 16.89 3.96 -5.70
N THR A 102 17.25 3.95 -4.41
CA THR A 102 17.13 2.74 -3.57
C THR A 102 15.68 2.25 -3.47
N GLY A 103 14.72 3.16 -3.32
CA GLY A 103 13.29 2.85 -3.30
C GLY A 103 12.83 2.22 -4.61
N ARG A 104 13.21 2.79 -5.76
CA ARG A 104 12.88 2.25 -7.09
C ARG A 104 13.53 0.88 -7.32
N GLY A 105 14.79 0.72 -6.93
CA GLY A 105 15.51 -0.54 -7.03
C GLY A 105 14.82 -1.65 -6.21
N THR A 106 14.37 -1.34 -5.00
CA THR A 106 13.61 -2.28 -4.15
C THR A 106 12.27 -2.66 -4.79
N ALA A 107 11.56 -1.69 -5.37
CA ALA A 107 10.31 -1.95 -6.08
C ALA A 107 10.52 -2.83 -7.33
N LYS A 108 11.61 -2.61 -8.07
CA LYS A 108 12.02 -3.42 -9.23
C LYS A 108 12.41 -4.84 -8.86
N ILE A 109 13.10 -5.07 -7.74
CA ILE A 109 13.31 -6.43 -7.19
C ILE A 109 11.96 -7.11 -7.01
N GLY A 110 11.03 -6.44 -6.33
CA GLY A 110 9.69 -6.97 -6.12
C GLY A 110 8.96 -7.29 -7.43
N ALA A 111 9.19 -6.53 -8.49
CA ALA A 111 8.63 -6.73 -9.82
C ALA A 111 9.37 -7.78 -10.68
N GLY A 112 10.52 -8.29 -10.21
CA GLY A 112 11.35 -9.24 -10.95
C GLY A 112 12.38 -8.62 -11.90
N ASP A 113 12.45 -7.29 -11.99
CA ASP A 113 13.46 -6.56 -12.78
C ASP A 113 14.77 -6.40 -11.99
N LEU A 114 15.50 -7.51 -11.86
CA LEU A 114 16.80 -7.52 -11.19
C LEU A 114 17.85 -6.65 -11.90
N PRO A 115 18.00 -6.68 -13.25
CA PRO A 115 18.97 -5.82 -13.93
C PRO A 115 18.70 -4.33 -13.69
N GLY A 116 17.44 -3.91 -13.78
CA GLY A 116 17.06 -2.53 -13.52
C GLY A 116 17.26 -2.12 -12.05
N ALA A 117 17.07 -3.03 -11.11
CA ALA A 117 17.33 -2.79 -9.69
C ALA A 117 18.83 -2.58 -9.40
N VAL A 118 19.69 -3.43 -9.97
CA VAL A 118 21.16 -3.28 -9.86
C VAL A 118 21.59 -1.93 -10.42
N GLY A 119 21.05 -1.53 -11.57
CA GLY A 119 21.30 -0.21 -12.14
C GLY A 119 20.94 0.92 -11.19
N ASP A 120 19.79 0.85 -10.53
CA ASP A 120 19.36 1.86 -9.55
C ASP A 120 20.27 1.91 -8.30
N PHE A 121 20.70 0.77 -7.76
CA PHE A 121 21.61 0.77 -6.61
C PHE A 121 23.00 1.31 -6.93
N ILE A 122 23.52 1.02 -8.13
CA ILE A 122 24.79 1.59 -8.59
C ILE A 122 24.68 3.12 -8.68
N HIS A 123 23.58 3.64 -9.22
CA HIS A 123 23.34 5.07 -9.26
C HIS A 123 23.23 5.68 -7.86
N ALA A 124 22.50 5.03 -6.95
CA ALA A 124 22.39 5.48 -5.55
C ALA A 124 23.77 5.59 -4.89
N ALA A 125 24.62 4.57 -5.06
CA ALA A 125 26.00 4.59 -4.56
C ALA A 125 26.82 5.72 -5.18
N LYS A 126 26.74 5.92 -6.50
CA LYS A 126 27.43 7.01 -7.19
C LYS A 126 27.02 8.38 -6.66
N VAL A 127 25.72 8.59 -6.45
CA VAL A 127 25.17 9.84 -5.90
C VAL A 127 25.68 10.09 -4.48
N MET A 128 25.66 9.07 -3.61
CA MET A 128 26.19 9.17 -2.25
C MET A 128 27.69 9.49 -2.23
N VAL A 129 28.45 8.79 -3.06
CA VAL A 129 29.90 9.00 -3.21
C VAL A 129 30.20 10.42 -3.69
N SER A 130 29.47 10.89 -4.71
CA SER A 130 29.60 12.28 -5.18
C SER A 130 29.28 13.29 -4.08
N ALA A 131 28.21 13.08 -3.30
CA ALA A 131 27.85 13.97 -2.21
C ALA A 131 28.93 14.01 -1.10
N MET A 132 29.56 12.87 -0.81
CA MET A 132 30.65 12.78 0.15
C MET A 132 31.87 13.61 -0.29
N PHE A 133 32.32 13.45 -1.54
CA PHE A 133 33.52 14.13 -2.03
C PHE A 133 33.31 15.63 -2.34
N SER A 134 32.10 16.03 -2.75
CA SER A 134 31.79 17.47 -2.88
C SER A 134 31.87 18.21 -1.55
N SER A 135 31.57 17.56 -0.42
CA SER A 135 31.68 18.17 0.91
C SER A 135 33.12 18.28 1.44
N SER A 136 34.05 17.49 0.89
CA SER A 136 35.47 17.55 1.26
C SER A 136 36.25 18.64 0.53
N GLU A 137 35.88 18.97 -0.71
CA GLU A 137 36.55 20.02 -1.48
C GLU A 137 36.26 21.42 -0.91
N GLU A 138 35.03 21.69 -0.46
CA GLU A 138 34.62 22.99 0.09
C GLU A 138 35.39 23.39 1.36
N LYS A 139 35.90 22.41 2.14
CA LYS A 139 36.72 22.67 3.33
C LYS A 139 38.22 22.83 3.04
N SER A 140 38.64 22.55 1.81
CA SER A 140 40.05 22.54 1.41
C SER A 140 40.46 23.73 0.54
N ASN A 141 39.50 24.57 0.13
CA ASN A 141 39.75 25.77 -0.66
C ASN A 141 39.69 27.01 0.25
N PRO A 142 40.84 27.59 0.66
CA PRO A 142 40.90 28.77 1.53
C PRO A 142 40.43 30.06 0.84
#